data_AF-A0A9Q4T5Z4-F1
#
_entry.id   AF-A0A9Q4T5Z4-F1
#
_cell.length_a   1.000
_cell.length_b   1.000
_cell.length_c   1.000
_cell.angle_alpha   90.00
_cell.angle_beta   90.00
_cell.angle_gamma   90.00
#
_symmetry.space_group_name_H-M   'P 1'
#
loop_
_entity.id
_entity.type
_entity.pdbx_description
1 polymer ?
#
loop_
_entity_poly.entity_id
_entity_poly.type
_entity_poly.pdbx_seq_one_letter_code
_entity_poly.pdbx_strand_id
1 'polypeptide(L)'
;MSEQYIINLSEANLHQVLEQSMNVPVLFYFWSDRSQHCQQLTPVLDKLANQYQGQFILAKVDCDNEQAIAAQFGLRAIPTVYLFSQGQPVDGFQGPQPEEAIRALLDKVLPREEELKAQEAMALMQEGKHAEALPLLKEAWQMSNQASEIGLLLAQTQIALNRTDDAEAVLKTIPLQDQDTRYQGLVAQIDLLKQAADTPEIQQLQQQVEQNPDDAQLASQLALQLHQVGRNEEALELLFAHLRKDLGAADGQARKMFQEILAALGTGDALASKYRRQLYSLLY
;
A
#
# COMPACT_ATOMS: atom_id res chain seq x y z
N MET A 1 -12.28 4.05 -27.61
CA MET A 1 -11.75 5.01 -26.61
C MET A 1 -10.31 4.60 -26.30
N SER A 2 -9.37 4.92 -27.19
CA SER A 2 -8.00 4.37 -27.20
C SER A 2 -6.91 5.46 -27.26
N GLU A 3 -7.26 6.72 -26.96
CA GLU A 3 -6.40 7.90 -27.18
C GLU A 3 -6.00 8.64 -25.90
N GLN A 4 -6.36 8.14 -24.71
CA GLN A 4 -6.09 8.89 -23.47
C GLN A 4 -4.59 8.93 -23.11
N TYR A 5 -3.81 7.94 -23.56
CA TYR A 5 -2.37 7.79 -23.24
C TYR A 5 -1.48 7.84 -24.49
N ILE A 6 -2.06 8.23 -25.63
CA ILE A 6 -1.38 8.30 -26.93
C ILE A 6 -1.53 9.72 -27.46
N ILE A 7 -0.42 10.40 -27.68
CA ILE A 7 -0.38 11.78 -28.17
C ILE A 7 0.30 11.79 -29.53
N ASN A 8 -0.33 12.39 -30.53
CA ASN A 8 0.37 12.75 -31.77
C ASN A 8 1.14 14.05 -31.53
N LEU A 9 2.46 13.96 -31.65
CA LEU A 9 3.36 15.07 -31.45
C LEU A 9 3.41 15.96 -32.68
N SER A 10 3.46 17.26 -32.42
CA SER A 10 3.73 18.33 -33.38
C SER A 10 4.55 19.42 -32.73
N GLU A 11 5.03 20.39 -33.51
CA GLU A 11 5.81 21.50 -32.96
C GLU A 11 5.05 22.28 -31.87
N ALA A 12 3.72 22.31 -31.97
CA ALA A 12 2.86 23.04 -31.04
C ALA A 12 2.79 22.42 -29.64
N ASN A 13 2.98 21.10 -29.51
CA ASN A 13 2.85 20.39 -28.22
C ASN A 13 4.14 19.72 -27.73
N LEU A 14 5.21 19.73 -28.53
CA LEU A 14 6.50 19.11 -28.18
C LEU A 14 7.04 19.56 -26.82
N HIS A 15 7.04 20.87 -26.55
CA HIS A 15 7.56 21.41 -25.30
C HIS A 15 6.74 20.92 -24.10
N GLN A 16 5.41 20.97 -24.20
CA GLN A 16 4.51 20.50 -23.16
C GLN A 16 4.69 19.00 -22.87
N VAL A 17 4.85 18.17 -23.91
CA VAL A 17 5.06 16.72 -23.74
C VAL A 17 6.43 16.42 -23.11
N LEU A 18 7.47 17.19 -23.45
CA LEU A 18 8.77 17.10 -22.78
C LEU A 18 8.68 17.51 -21.31
N GLU A 19 7.94 18.57 -20.97
CA GLU A 19 7.69 18.94 -19.58
C GLU A 19 6.91 17.87 -18.81
N GLN A 20 5.92 17.23 -19.45
CA GLN A 20 5.19 16.09 -18.85
C GLN A 20 6.13 14.94 -18.49
N SER A 21 7.22 14.74 -19.24
CA SER A 21 8.22 13.71 -18.95
C SER A 21 8.95 13.90 -17.61
N MET A 22 8.82 15.07 -16.96
CA MET A 22 9.32 15.28 -15.61
C MET A 22 8.56 14.46 -14.56
N ASN A 23 7.29 14.15 -14.82
CA ASN A 23 6.41 13.47 -13.85
C ASN A 23 6.00 12.06 -14.32
N VAL A 24 5.77 11.87 -15.62
CA VAL A 24 5.32 10.60 -16.21
C VAL A 24 6.24 10.24 -17.36
N PRO A 25 6.83 9.02 -17.41
CA PRO A 25 7.66 8.62 -18.53
C PRO A 25 6.97 8.79 -19.89
N VAL A 26 7.70 9.30 -20.88
CA VAL A 26 7.18 9.51 -22.24
C VAL A 26 7.99 8.69 -23.23
N LEU A 27 7.31 7.82 -23.97
CA LEU A 27 7.88 7.00 -25.02
C LEU A 27 7.66 7.70 -26.37
N PHE A 28 8.67 8.39 -26.86
CA PHE A 28 8.66 9.00 -28.19
C PHE A 28 8.83 7.92 -29.26
N TYR A 29 7.86 7.81 -30.16
CA TYR A 29 7.85 6.87 -31.27
C TYR A 29 7.89 7.61 -32.60
N PHE A 30 9.04 7.58 -33.25
CA PHE A 30 9.27 8.19 -34.55
C PHE A 30 8.93 7.19 -35.66
N TRP A 31 7.91 7.50 -36.45
CA TRP A 31 7.28 6.56 -37.37
C TRP A 31 6.96 7.20 -38.73
N SER A 32 6.65 6.36 -39.72
CA SER A 32 6.17 6.76 -41.05
C SER A 32 5.25 5.67 -41.61
N ASP A 33 4.16 6.06 -42.28
CA ASP A 33 3.23 5.14 -42.95
C ASP A 33 3.90 4.29 -44.04
N ARG A 34 5.02 4.78 -44.58
CA ARG A 34 5.77 4.12 -45.66
C ARG A 34 6.67 2.99 -45.17
N SER A 35 6.87 2.86 -43.85
CA SER A 35 7.74 1.84 -43.26
C SER A 35 6.97 0.58 -42.88
N GLN A 36 7.34 -0.55 -43.48
CA GLN A 36 6.77 -1.86 -43.12
C GLN A 36 7.06 -2.23 -41.65
N HIS A 37 8.20 -1.81 -41.11
CA HIS A 37 8.54 -2.04 -39.71
C HIS A 37 7.64 -1.25 -38.75
N CYS A 38 7.24 -0.03 -39.13
CA CYS A 38 6.26 0.75 -38.37
C CYS A 38 4.89 0.07 -38.33
N GLN A 39 4.44 -0.53 -39.44
CA GLN A 39 3.16 -1.25 -39.49
C GLN A 39 3.10 -2.42 -38.49
N GLN A 40 4.23 -3.05 -38.19
CA GLN A 40 4.32 -4.11 -37.17
C GLN A 40 4.43 -3.56 -35.75
N LEU A 41 5.16 -2.46 -35.56
CA LEU A 41 5.48 -1.93 -34.23
C LEU A 41 4.35 -1.06 -33.64
N THR A 42 3.67 -0.26 -34.47
CA THR A 42 2.56 0.60 -34.05
C THR A 42 1.49 -0.13 -33.23
N PRO A 43 0.91 -1.28 -33.67
CA PRO A 43 -0.12 -1.95 -32.88
C PRO A 43 0.39 -2.49 -31.54
N VAL A 44 1.67 -2.86 -31.45
CA VAL A 44 2.29 -3.30 -30.18
C VAL A 44 2.40 -2.12 -29.21
N LEU A 45 2.90 -0.98 -29.67
CA LEU A 45 3.02 0.23 -28.83
C LEU A 45 1.65 0.77 -28.39
N ASP A 46 0.68 0.84 -29.31
CA ASP A 46 -0.67 1.28 -28.99
C ASP A 46 -1.34 0.32 -27.96
N LYS A 47 -1.13 -1.00 -28.08
CA LYS A 47 -1.58 -1.99 -27.09
C LYS A 47 -0.95 -1.75 -25.72
N LEU A 48 0.36 -1.56 -25.65
CA LEU A 48 1.07 -1.33 -24.39
C LEU A 48 0.62 -0.02 -23.72
N ALA A 49 0.50 1.07 -24.47
CA ALA A 49 0.04 2.35 -23.94
C ALA A 49 -1.34 2.23 -23.26
N ASN A 50 -2.25 1.46 -23.84
CA ASN A 50 -3.56 1.19 -23.24
C ASN A 50 -3.50 0.24 -22.04
N GLN A 51 -2.63 -0.79 -22.09
CA GLN A 51 -2.48 -1.76 -21.00
C GLN A 51 -1.89 -1.13 -19.73
N TYR A 52 -0.93 -0.24 -19.86
CA TYR A 52 -0.25 0.41 -18.73
C TYR A 52 -1.01 1.61 -18.16
N GLN A 53 -2.18 1.95 -18.71
CA GLN A 53 -3.17 2.86 -18.12
C GLN A 53 -2.58 4.17 -17.56
N GLY A 54 -1.70 4.83 -18.32
CA GLY A 54 -1.12 6.12 -17.94
C GLY A 54 0.17 6.05 -17.11
N GLN A 55 0.71 4.85 -16.82
CA GLN A 55 2.06 4.74 -16.24
C GLN A 55 3.16 5.27 -17.18
N PHE A 56 2.88 5.34 -18.49
CA PHE A 56 3.66 6.11 -19.45
C PHE A 56 2.74 6.71 -20.53
N ILE A 57 3.26 7.69 -21.27
CA ILE A 57 2.60 8.30 -22.43
C ILE A 57 3.32 7.86 -23.71
N LEU A 58 2.59 7.37 -24.71
CA LEU A 58 3.12 7.12 -26.04
C LEU A 58 2.99 8.38 -26.90
N ALA A 59 4.11 8.97 -27.28
CA ALA A 59 4.14 10.19 -28.07
C ALA A 59 4.59 9.89 -29.51
N LYS A 60 3.65 9.87 -30.45
CA LYS A 60 3.86 9.44 -31.84
C LYS A 60 4.28 10.65 -32.69
N VAL A 61 5.46 10.58 -33.30
CA VAL A 61 5.98 11.59 -34.22
C VAL A 61 5.94 11.05 -35.64
N ASP A 62 5.05 11.58 -36.45
CA ASP A 62 5.00 11.27 -37.88
C ASP A 62 6.16 12.00 -38.58
N CYS A 63 7.18 11.26 -39.00
CA CYS A 63 8.39 11.83 -39.60
C CYS A 63 8.16 12.34 -41.03
N ASP A 64 7.08 11.95 -41.70
CA ASP A 64 6.74 12.48 -43.02
C ASP A 64 6.20 13.91 -42.90
N ASN A 65 5.40 14.16 -41.85
CA ASN A 65 4.74 15.44 -41.58
C ASN A 65 5.55 16.37 -40.67
N GLU A 66 6.22 15.84 -39.64
CA GLU A 66 6.95 16.59 -38.59
C GLU A 66 8.47 16.50 -38.79
N GLN A 67 8.94 16.84 -39.99
CA GLN A 67 10.35 16.70 -40.40
C GLN A 67 11.32 17.51 -39.55
N ALA A 68 10.91 18.70 -39.10
CA ALA A 68 11.74 19.57 -38.27
C ALA A 68 11.99 18.93 -36.89
N ILE A 69 10.98 18.30 -36.28
CA ILE A 69 11.13 17.56 -35.03
C ILE A 69 12.06 16.36 -35.26
N ALA A 70 11.81 15.56 -36.30
CA ALA A 70 12.67 14.42 -36.64
C ALA A 70 14.16 14.82 -36.81
N ALA A 71 14.42 15.97 -37.43
CA ALA A 71 15.78 16.50 -37.59
C ALA A 71 16.41 16.91 -36.25
N GLN A 72 15.65 17.53 -35.33
CA GLN A 72 16.14 17.93 -34.00
C GLN A 72 16.61 16.72 -33.17
N PHE A 73 15.94 15.58 -33.30
CA PHE A 73 16.29 14.34 -32.62
C PHE A 73 17.39 13.53 -33.33
N GLY A 74 17.91 14.01 -34.47
CA GLY A 74 19.05 13.41 -35.16
C GLY A 74 18.81 11.97 -35.61
N LEU A 75 17.59 11.66 -36.05
CA LEU A 75 17.19 10.29 -36.41
C LEU A 75 18.05 9.71 -37.55
N ARG A 76 18.46 8.44 -37.36
CA ARG A 76 19.27 7.69 -38.34
C ARG A 76 18.49 6.58 -39.05
N ALA A 77 17.36 6.16 -38.46
CA ALA A 77 16.50 5.10 -38.98
C ALA A 77 15.05 5.30 -38.52
N ILE A 78 14.11 4.70 -39.24
CA ILE A 78 12.69 4.65 -38.87
C ILE A 78 12.24 3.18 -38.90
N PRO A 79 11.58 2.65 -37.85
CA PRO A 79 11.20 3.34 -36.61
C PRO A 79 12.37 3.58 -35.66
N THR A 80 12.28 4.65 -34.88
CA THR A 80 13.13 4.89 -33.70
C THR A 80 12.24 5.17 -32.50
N VAL A 81 12.61 4.64 -31.33
CA VAL A 81 11.93 4.88 -30.07
C VAL A 81 12.92 5.44 -29.06
N TYR A 82 12.53 6.51 -28.37
CA TYR A 82 13.27 7.06 -27.24
C TYR A 82 12.35 7.15 -26.01
N LEU A 83 12.85 6.67 -24.88
CA LEU A 83 12.20 6.76 -23.59
C LEU A 83 12.75 7.98 -22.84
N PHE A 84 11.87 8.91 -22.52
CA PHE A 84 12.16 10.08 -21.71
C PHE A 84 11.59 9.89 -20.30
N SER A 85 12.38 10.22 -19.29
CA SER A 85 11.96 10.28 -17.90
C SER A 85 12.75 11.38 -17.19
N GLN A 86 12.11 12.08 -16.26
CA GLN A 86 12.70 13.22 -15.56
C GLN A 86 13.26 14.29 -16.52
N GLY A 87 12.57 14.53 -17.65
CA GLY A 87 12.97 15.53 -18.63
C GLY A 87 14.16 15.16 -19.52
N GLN A 88 14.70 13.94 -19.41
CA GLN A 88 15.90 13.50 -20.12
C GLN A 88 15.67 12.20 -20.87
N PRO A 89 16.36 11.96 -22.00
CA PRO A 89 16.36 10.67 -22.67
C PRO A 89 17.12 9.65 -21.81
N VAL A 90 16.44 8.58 -21.41
CA VAL A 90 17.01 7.51 -20.57
C VAL A 90 17.60 6.40 -21.43
N ASP A 91 16.84 5.94 -22.43
CA ASP A 91 17.21 4.81 -23.28
C ASP A 91 16.34 4.79 -24.55
N GLY A 92 16.59 3.88 -25.49
CA GLY A 92 15.84 3.78 -26.73
C GLY A 92 16.33 2.67 -27.66
N PHE A 93 15.64 2.50 -28.78
CA PHE A 93 16.04 1.54 -29.81
C PHE A 93 15.71 2.03 -31.22
N GLN A 94 16.37 1.41 -32.21
CA GLN A 94 16.10 1.63 -33.62
C GLN A 94 15.67 0.31 -34.27
N GLY A 95 14.73 0.39 -35.22
CA GLY A 95 14.17 -0.78 -35.90
C GLY A 95 13.08 -1.49 -35.09
N PRO A 96 12.51 -2.57 -35.66
CA PRO A 96 11.48 -3.36 -34.98
C PRO A 96 12.05 -4.10 -33.76
N GLN A 97 11.25 -4.22 -32.71
CA GLN A 97 11.58 -4.98 -31.49
C GLN A 97 10.39 -5.86 -31.08
N PRO A 98 10.64 -7.02 -30.45
CA PRO A 98 9.56 -7.81 -29.85
C PRO A 98 8.95 -7.09 -28.64
N GLU A 99 7.69 -7.38 -28.33
CA GLU A 99 6.95 -6.78 -27.19
C GLU A 99 7.73 -6.91 -25.86
N GLU A 100 8.41 -8.05 -25.65
CA GLU A 100 9.22 -8.31 -24.45
C GLU A 100 10.37 -7.31 -24.28
N ALA A 101 11.08 -6.96 -25.36
CA ALA A 101 12.16 -5.98 -25.30
C ALA A 101 11.64 -4.57 -24.99
N ILE A 102 10.43 -4.24 -25.47
CA ILE A 102 9.79 -2.95 -25.19
C ILE A 102 9.34 -2.88 -23.73
N ARG A 103 8.79 -3.97 -23.18
CA ARG A 103 8.48 -4.05 -21.74
C ARG A 103 9.73 -3.90 -20.88
N ALA A 104 10.80 -4.62 -21.20
CA ALA A 104 12.06 -4.51 -20.48
C ALA A 104 12.68 -3.09 -20.53
N LEU A 105 12.43 -2.32 -21.61
CA LEU A 105 12.79 -0.91 -21.68
C LEU A 105 11.94 -0.06 -20.72
N LEU A 106 10.62 -0.25 -20.73
CA LEU A 106 9.68 0.48 -19.87
C LEU A 106 9.91 0.19 -18.38
N ASP A 107 10.12 -1.07 -18.00
CA ASP A 107 10.30 -1.51 -16.61
C ASP A 107 11.50 -0.86 -15.90
N LYS A 108 12.42 -0.23 -16.66
CA LYS A 108 13.54 0.55 -16.09
C LYS A 108 13.10 1.85 -15.43
N VAL A 109 11.97 2.41 -15.84
CA VAL A 109 11.49 3.74 -15.41
C VAL A 109 10.06 3.74 -14.89
N LEU A 110 9.30 2.68 -15.14
CA LEU A 110 7.95 2.56 -14.62
C LEU A 110 7.97 2.36 -13.10
N PRO A 111 7.00 2.94 -12.37
CA PRO A 111 6.87 2.70 -10.95
C PRO A 111 6.70 1.20 -10.68
N ARG A 112 7.33 0.72 -9.61
CA ARG A 112 7.16 -0.69 -9.22
C ARG A 112 5.75 -0.92 -8.67
N GLU A 113 5.30 -2.16 -8.68
CA GLU A 113 3.94 -2.48 -8.24
C GLU A 113 3.69 -2.08 -6.77
N GLU A 114 4.69 -2.25 -5.90
CA GLU A 114 4.66 -1.77 -4.52
C GLU A 114 4.48 -0.24 -4.42
N GLU A 115 5.07 0.53 -5.33
CA GLU A 115 4.97 1.99 -5.36
C GLU A 115 3.58 2.42 -5.81
N LEU A 116 3.02 1.76 -6.83
CA LEU A 116 1.64 2.00 -7.29
C LEU A 116 0.63 1.71 -6.18
N LYS A 117 0.77 0.57 -5.49
CA LYS A 117 -0.10 0.23 -4.35
C LYS A 117 0.04 1.22 -3.19
N ALA A 118 1.27 1.67 -2.90
CA ALA A 118 1.49 2.69 -1.88
C ALA A 118 0.85 4.04 -2.26
N GLN A 119 0.91 4.44 -3.54
CA GLN A 119 0.26 5.65 -4.05
C GLN A 119 -1.26 5.58 -3.96
N GLU A 120 -1.86 4.47 -4.38
CA GLU A 120 -3.29 4.24 -4.25
C GLU A 120 -3.74 4.29 -2.78
N ALA A 121 -2.99 3.65 -1.89
CA ALA A 121 -3.26 3.70 -0.46
C ALA A 121 -3.14 5.12 0.11
N MET A 122 -2.17 5.92 -0.33
CA MET A 122 -2.04 7.32 0.08
C MET A 122 -3.26 8.14 -0.33
N ALA A 123 -3.80 7.93 -1.55
CA ALA A 123 -5.03 8.60 -1.99
C ALA A 123 -6.22 8.21 -1.11
N LEU A 124 -6.39 6.92 -0.81
CA LEU A 124 -7.42 6.43 0.12
C LEU A 124 -7.25 7.01 1.54
N MET A 125 -6.01 7.14 2.03
CA MET A 125 -5.74 7.77 3.33
C MET A 125 -6.15 9.24 3.36
N GLN A 126 -5.93 10.00 2.27
CA GLN A 126 -6.37 11.40 2.17
C GLN A 126 -7.90 11.52 2.18
N GLU A 127 -8.60 10.52 1.65
CA GLU A 127 -10.07 10.41 1.72
C GLU A 127 -10.58 9.86 3.06
N GLY A 128 -9.69 9.54 4.01
CA GLY A 128 -10.04 8.93 5.31
C GLY A 128 -10.42 7.45 5.23
N LYS A 129 -10.26 6.81 4.06
CA LYS A 129 -10.57 5.39 3.81
C LYS A 129 -9.43 4.47 4.27
N HIS A 130 -9.04 4.59 5.54
CA HIS A 130 -7.91 3.84 6.10
C HIS A 130 -8.10 2.32 6.06
N ALA A 131 -9.34 1.84 6.19
CA ALA A 131 -9.66 0.41 6.11
C ALA A 131 -9.38 -0.19 4.72
N GLU A 132 -9.57 0.59 3.66
CA GLU A 132 -9.30 0.19 2.27
C GLU A 132 -7.81 0.33 1.93
N ALA A 133 -7.13 1.34 2.49
CA ALA A 133 -5.69 1.54 2.33
C ALA A 133 -4.84 0.42 2.98
N LEU A 134 -5.31 -0.14 4.10
CA LEU A 134 -4.57 -1.12 4.88
C LEU A 134 -4.11 -2.36 4.09
N PRO A 135 -4.97 -3.09 3.34
CA PRO A 135 -4.53 -4.26 2.57
C PRO A 135 -3.49 -3.90 1.49
N LEU A 136 -3.66 -2.76 0.81
CA LEU A 136 -2.72 -2.30 -0.22
C LEU A 136 -1.33 -2.04 0.38
N LEU A 137 -1.26 -1.37 1.52
CA LEU A 137 0.01 -1.10 2.21
C LEU A 137 0.65 -2.38 2.75
N LYS A 138 -0.14 -3.34 3.24
CA LYS A 138 0.40 -4.64 3.66
C LYS A 138 1.05 -5.39 2.51
N GLU A 139 0.40 -5.45 1.36
CA GLU A 139 0.95 -6.07 0.15
C GLU A 139 2.22 -5.33 -0.33
N ALA A 140 2.13 -4.01 -0.48
CA ALA A 140 3.25 -3.17 -0.91
C ALA A 140 4.47 -3.29 0.02
N TRP A 141 4.25 -3.34 1.33
CA TRP A 141 5.32 -3.49 2.32
C TRP A 141 6.00 -4.85 2.22
N GLN A 142 5.26 -5.93 1.94
CA GLN A 142 5.86 -7.26 1.71
C GLN A 142 6.65 -7.30 0.39
N MET A 143 6.09 -6.76 -0.69
CA MET A 143 6.71 -6.74 -2.01
C MET A 143 8.01 -5.93 -2.04
N SER A 144 8.03 -4.80 -1.34
CA SER A 144 9.20 -3.93 -1.21
C SER A 144 10.29 -4.47 -0.27
N ASN A 145 10.15 -5.72 0.22
CA ASN A 145 11.01 -6.30 1.25
C ASN A 145 11.10 -5.39 2.50
N GLN A 146 9.94 -4.93 2.96
CA GLN A 146 9.75 -4.10 4.14
C GLN A 146 10.40 -2.70 4.07
N ALA A 147 10.30 -2.03 2.91
CA ALA A 147 10.84 -0.68 2.76
C ALA A 147 10.25 0.32 3.78
N SER A 148 11.13 1.14 4.36
CA SER A 148 10.80 2.03 5.48
C SER A 148 9.68 3.02 5.15
N GLU A 149 9.71 3.66 3.97
CA GLU A 149 8.67 4.61 3.54
C GLU A 149 7.26 4.01 3.54
N ILE A 150 7.13 2.77 3.08
CA ILE A 150 5.86 2.04 3.05
C ILE A 150 5.50 1.58 4.47
N GLY A 151 6.48 1.16 5.27
CA GLY A 151 6.29 0.81 6.68
C GLY A 151 5.73 1.98 7.50
N LEU A 152 6.22 3.20 7.28
CA LEU A 152 5.70 4.41 7.95
C LEU A 152 4.26 4.73 7.54
N LEU A 153 3.91 4.55 6.25
CA LEU A 153 2.53 4.67 5.79
C LEU A 153 1.63 3.61 6.45
N LEU A 154 2.08 2.36 6.46
CA LEU A 154 1.35 1.24 7.06
C LEU A 154 1.09 1.47 8.56
N ALA A 155 2.11 1.88 9.32
CA ALA A 155 1.98 2.21 10.74
C ALA A 155 1.00 3.36 10.98
N GLN A 156 1.07 4.42 10.16
CA GLN A 156 0.13 5.54 10.23
C GLN A 156 -1.32 5.09 9.98
N THR A 157 -1.55 4.25 8.97
CA THR A 157 -2.87 3.69 8.69
C THR A 157 -3.37 2.80 9.83
N GLN A 158 -2.49 2.00 10.44
CA GLN A 158 -2.83 1.16 11.59
C GLN A 158 -3.20 1.99 12.82
N ILE A 159 -2.47 3.08 13.11
CA ILE A 159 -2.81 4.04 14.18
C ILE A 159 -4.20 4.62 13.95
N ALA A 160 -4.51 5.08 12.73
CA ALA A 160 -5.83 5.64 12.39
C ALA A 160 -6.98 4.63 12.55
N LEU A 161 -6.68 3.34 12.49
CA LEU A 161 -7.62 2.24 12.72
C LEU A 161 -7.64 1.72 14.17
N ASN A 162 -7.01 2.45 15.11
CA ASN A 162 -6.83 2.03 16.51
C ASN A 162 -6.12 0.67 16.66
N ARG A 163 -5.22 0.33 15.73
CA ARG A 163 -4.39 -0.87 15.78
C ARG A 163 -2.97 -0.50 16.20
N THR A 164 -2.84 0.05 17.41
CA THR A 164 -1.58 0.59 17.92
C THR A 164 -0.48 -0.46 18.07
N ASP A 165 -0.84 -1.69 18.45
CA ASP A 165 0.13 -2.78 18.60
C ASP A 165 0.70 -3.25 17.25
N ASP A 166 -0.18 -3.37 16.24
CA ASP A 166 0.20 -3.64 14.86
C ASP A 166 1.14 -2.54 14.32
N ALA A 167 0.81 -1.27 14.59
CA ALA A 167 1.62 -0.13 14.17
C ALA A 167 2.99 -0.13 14.83
N GLU A 168 3.06 -0.40 16.14
CA GLU A 168 4.32 -0.49 16.87
C GLU A 168 5.19 -1.64 16.36
N ALA A 169 4.58 -2.79 16.04
CA ALA A 169 5.29 -3.93 15.46
C ALA A 169 5.93 -3.57 14.10
N VAL A 170 5.24 -2.81 13.26
CA VAL A 170 5.80 -2.29 12.00
C VAL A 170 6.93 -1.30 12.27
N LEU A 171 6.73 -0.32 13.15
CA LEU A 171 7.76 0.68 13.48
C LEU A 171 9.05 0.04 14.02
N LYS A 172 8.96 -1.04 14.80
CA LYS A 172 10.13 -1.80 15.28
C LYS A 172 11.00 -2.38 14.17
N THR A 173 10.49 -2.53 12.95
CA THR A 173 11.26 -3.01 11.80
C THR A 173 12.06 -1.91 11.09
N ILE A 174 11.77 -0.63 11.38
CA ILE A 174 12.37 0.50 10.67
C ILE A 174 13.84 0.67 11.11
N PRO A 175 14.81 0.61 10.18
CA PRO A 175 16.22 0.80 10.47
C PRO A 175 16.51 2.15 11.13
N LEU A 176 17.48 2.21 12.03
CA LEU A 176 17.82 3.42 12.79
C LEU A 176 18.10 4.65 11.89
N GLN A 177 18.69 4.42 10.71
CA GLN A 177 19.00 5.48 9.73
C GLN A 177 17.75 6.15 9.13
N ASP A 178 16.58 5.49 9.19
CA ASP A 178 15.32 5.98 8.63
C ASP A 178 14.36 6.46 9.74
N GLN A 179 14.82 6.52 10.99
CA GLN A 179 14.03 6.96 12.17
C GLN A 179 13.99 8.49 12.31
N ASP A 180 13.59 9.15 11.24
CA ASP A 180 13.49 10.60 11.13
C ASP A 180 12.27 11.18 11.85
N THR A 181 12.01 12.48 11.68
CA THR A 181 10.90 13.22 12.30
C THR A 181 9.54 12.52 12.13
N ARG A 182 9.28 11.93 10.95
CA ARG A 182 8.02 11.21 10.67
C ARG A 182 7.88 9.99 11.56
N TYR A 183 8.92 9.17 11.68
CA TYR A 183 8.96 8.01 12.55
C TYR A 183 8.73 8.42 14.01
N GLN A 184 9.46 9.42 14.49
CA GLN A 184 9.35 9.91 15.88
C GLN A 184 7.95 10.42 16.20
N GLY A 185 7.30 11.10 15.25
CA GLY A 185 5.91 11.54 15.39
C GLY A 185 4.94 10.37 15.56
N LEU A 186 5.09 9.30 14.79
CA LEU A 186 4.25 8.10 14.91
C LEU A 186 4.48 7.37 16.23
N VAL A 187 5.74 7.25 16.69
CA VAL A 187 6.05 6.67 18.01
C VAL A 187 5.40 7.48 19.13
N ALA A 188 5.59 8.80 19.14
CA ALA A 188 4.98 9.67 20.15
C ALA A 188 3.44 9.60 20.12
N GLN A 189 2.84 9.47 18.93
CA GLN A 189 1.40 9.29 18.80
C GLN A 189 0.93 7.97 19.41
N ILE A 190 1.64 6.86 19.18
CA ILE A 190 1.35 5.57 19.82
C ILE A 190 1.49 5.68 21.34
N ASP A 191 2.55 6.30 21.84
CA ASP A 191 2.79 6.44 23.27
C ASP A 191 1.65 7.22 23.95
N LEU A 192 1.21 8.32 23.36
CA LEU A 192 0.08 9.10 23.86
C LEU A 192 -1.23 8.31 23.83
N LEU A 193 -1.48 7.52 22.77
CA LEU A 193 -2.66 6.66 22.69
C LEU A 193 -2.64 5.56 23.76
N LYS A 194 -1.47 4.94 24.00
CA LYS A 194 -1.30 3.94 25.05
C LYS A 194 -1.49 4.54 26.45
N GLN A 195 -0.93 5.71 26.71
CA GLN A 195 -1.14 6.42 27.97
C GLN A 195 -2.62 6.77 28.19
N ALA A 196 -3.32 7.21 27.15
CA ALA A 196 -4.76 7.50 27.23
C ALA A 196 -5.60 6.24 27.51
N ALA A 197 -5.16 5.07 27.02
CA ALA A 197 -5.81 3.78 27.26
C ALA A 197 -5.37 3.10 28.57
N ASP A 198 -4.44 3.68 29.33
CA ASP A 198 -3.92 3.11 30.58
C ASP A 198 -4.50 3.83 31.80
N THR A 199 -5.80 3.62 32.05
CA THR A 199 -6.52 4.31 33.12
C THR A 199 -6.11 3.81 34.52
N PRO A 200 -6.25 4.65 35.57
CA PRO A 200 -5.96 4.23 36.95
C PRO A 200 -6.73 2.97 37.36
N GLU A 201 -7.98 2.81 36.90
CA GLU A 201 -8.81 1.64 37.16
C GLU A 201 -8.24 0.37 36.50
N ILE A 202 -7.75 0.47 35.26
CA ILE A 202 -7.08 -0.65 34.58
C ILE A 202 -5.81 -1.03 35.34
N GLN A 203 -4.97 -0.06 35.71
CA GLN A 203 -3.74 -0.32 36.47
C GLN A 203 -4.02 -1.02 37.81
N GLN A 204 -5.05 -0.59 38.53
CA GLN A 204 -5.45 -1.23 39.79
C GLN A 204 -5.91 -2.67 39.58
N LEU A 205 -6.75 -2.92 38.56
CA LEU A 205 -7.25 -4.27 38.25
C LEU A 205 -6.13 -5.19 37.74
N GLN A 206 -5.19 -4.68 36.93
CA GLN A 206 -4.00 -5.42 36.51
C GLN A 206 -3.20 -5.89 37.72
N GLN A 207 -2.92 -5.00 38.67
CA GLN A 207 -2.18 -5.36 39.88
C GLN A 207 -2.91 -6.43 40.72
N GLN A 208 -4.24 -6.36 40.80
CA GLN A 208 -5.03 -7.36 41.53
C GLN A 208 -5.02 -8.73 40.80
N VAL A 209 -5.07 -8.74 39.46
CA VAL A 209 -5.02 -9.96 38.64
C VAL A 209 -3.65 -10.61 38.72
N GLU A 210 -2.57 -9.82 38.74
CA GLU A 210 -1.22 -10.33 38.98
C GLU A 210 -1.09 -11.01 40.34
N GLN A 211 -1.75 -10.48 41.37
CA GLN A 211 -1.78 -11.07 42.71
C GLN A 211 -2.69 -12.30 42.79
N ASN A 212 -3.72 -12.39 41.95
CA ASN A 212 -4.72 -13.46 41.96
C ASN A 212 -4.97 -13.99 40.52
N PRO A 213 -3.98 -14.65 39.90
CA PRO A 213 -4.01 -14.98 38.46
C PRO A 213 -5.04 -16.04 38.07
N ASP A 214 -5.62 -16.77 39.03
CA ASP A 214 -6.67 -17.76 38.78
C ASP A 214 -8.08 -17.21 39.05
N ASP A 215 -8.22 -15.96 39.51
CA ASP A 215 -9.52 -15.32 39.75
C ASP A 215 -10.15 -14.86 38.42
N ALA A 216 -11.02 -15.71 37.88
CA ALA A 216 -11.73 -15.45 36.64
C ALA A 216 -12.71 -14.26 36.73
N GLN A 217 -13.24 -13.93 37.91
CA GLN A 217 -14.14 -12.79 38.09
C GLN A 217 -13.36 -11.49 37.96
N LEU A 218 -12.19 -11.44 38.59
CA LEU A 218 -11.30 -10.30 38.51
C LEU A 218 -10.74 -10.10 37.10
N ALA A 219 -10.30 -11.18 36.45
CA ALA A 219 -9.88 -11.15 35.06
C ALA A 219 -10.99 -10.67 34.11
N SER A 220 -12.23 -11.05 34.39
CA SER A 220 -13.41 -10.57 33.66
C SER A 220 -13.60 -9.05 33.83
N GLN A 221 -13.50 -8.53 35.06
CA GLN A 221 -13.59 -7.09 35.30
C GLN A 221 -12.50 -6.31 34.57
N LEU A 222 -11.26 -6.81 34.59
CA LEU A 222 -10.15 -6.20 33.86
C LEU A 222 -10.40 -6.22 32.34
N ALA A 223 -10.82 -7.35 31.78
CA ALA A 223 -11.12 -7.47 30.36
C ALA A 223 -12.22 -6.51 29.91
N LEU A 224 -13.23 -6.25 30.76
CA LEU A 224 -14.26 -5.24 30.48
C LEU A 224 -13.67 -3.84 30.39
N GLN A 225 -12.80 -3.46 31.34
CA GLN A 225 -12.14 -2.15 31.32
C GLN A 225 -11.20 -2.00 30.12
N LEU A 226 -10.42 -3.04 29.80
CA LEU A 226 -9.58 -3.09 28.60
C LEU A 226 -10.40 -2.91 27.32
N HIS A 227 -11.56 -3.57 27.21
CA HIS A 227 -12.47 -3.39 26.08
C HIS A 227 -12.97 -1.93 25.94
N GLN A 228 -13.31 -1.27 27.06
CA GLN A 228 -13.81 0.11 27.06
C GLN A 228 -12.83 1.12 26.46
N VAL A 229 -11.53 0.87 26.60
CA VAL A 229 -10.46 1.72 26.04
C VAL A 229 -9.91 1.19 24.72
N GLY A 230 -10.54 0.16 24.13
CA GLY A 230 -10.14 -0.40 22.84
C GLY A 230 -8.99 -1.41 22.88
N ARG A 231 -8.48 -1.77 24.07
CA ARG A 231 -7.43 -2.80 24.31
C ARG A 231 -8.01 -4.22 24.17
N ASN A 232 -8.62 -4.48 23.01
CA ASN A 232 -9.43 -5.67 22.75
C ASN A 232 -8.60 -6.96 22.65
N GLU A 233 -7.37 -6.90 22.15
CA GLU A 233 -6.51 -8.09 22.07
C GLU A 233 -6.16 -8.60 23.46
N GLU A 234 -5.74 -7.72 24.36
CA GLU A 234 -5.46 -8.04 25.77
C GLU A 234 -6.72 -8.56 26.49
N ALA A 235 -7.87 -7.92 26.27
CA ALA A 235 -9.14 -8.36 26.86
C ALA A 235 -9.53 -9.78 26.43
N LEU A 236 -9.44 -10.06 25.12
CA LEU A 236 -9.76 -11.36 24.56
C LEU A 236 -8.74 -12.42 24.99
N GLU A 237 -7.44 -12.10 25.01
CA GLU A 237 -6.40 -13.02 25.44
C GLU A 237 -6.58 -13.42 26.91
N LEU A 238 -6.83 -12.44 27.78
CA LEU A 238 -7.07 -12.65 29.20
C LEU A 238 -8.27 -13.58 29.43
N LEU A 239 -9.41 -13.26 28.82
CA LEU A 239 -10.62 -14.10 28.92
C LEU A 239 -10.39 -15.51 28.35
N PHE A 240 -9.73 -15.61 27.20
CA PHE A 240 -9.46 -16.89 26.55
C PHE A 240 -8.53 -17.77 27.40
N ALA A 241 -7.56 -17.20 28.11
CA ALA A 241 -6.68 -17.93 29.02
C ALA A 241 -7.47 -18.63 30.14
N HIS A 242 -8.50 -17.98 30.71
CA HIS A 242 -9.39 -18.61 31.70
C HIS A 242 -10.32 -19.64 31.06
N LEU A 243 -10.90 -19.36 29.89
CA LEU A 243 -11.79 -20.30 29.20
C LEU A 243 -11.10 -21.60 28.80
N ARG A 244 -9.79 -21.55 28.51
CA ARG A 244 -8.98 -22.75 28.26
C ARG A 244 -8.84 -23.66 29.48
N LYS A 245 -8.91 -23.10 30.70
CA LYS A 245 -8.85 -23.86 31.95
C LYS A 245 -10.24 -24.36 32.36
N ASP A 246 -11.24 -23.49 32.26
CA ASP A 246 -12.63 -23.77 32.64
C ASP A 246 -13.62 -23.00 31.74
N LEU A 247 -14.45 -23.73 30.99
CA LEU A 247 -15.49 -23.15 30.14
C LEU A 247 -16.62 -22.49 30.96
N GLY A 248 -16.75 -22.85 32.23
CA GLY A 248 -17.67 -22.26 33.21
C GLY A 248 -17.06 -21.12 34.03
N ALA A 249 -15.84 -20.67 33.69
CA ALA A 249 -15.13 -19.63 34.45
C ALA A 249 -16.02 -18.41 34.74
N ALA A 250 -15.92 -17.92 35.99
CA ALA A 250 -16.73 -16.81 36.50
C ALA A 250 -18.25 -17.07 36.37
N ASP A 251 -18.72 -18.27 36.71
CA ASP A 251 -20.12 -18.70 36.56
C ASP A 251 -20.66 -18.53 35.12
N GLY A 252 -19.80 -18.74 34.13
CA GLY A 252 -20.07 -18.57 32.71
C GLY A 252 -20.00 -17.13 32.19
N GLN A 253 -19.74 -16.16 33.07
CA GLN A 253 -19.69 -14.74 32.73
C GLN A 253 -18.50 -14.41 31.82
N ALA A 254 -17.35 -15.07 32.02
CA ALA A 254 -16.17 -14.90 31.17
C ALA A 254 -16.47 -15.27 29.70
N ARG A 255 -17.17 -16.39 29.49
CA ARG A 255 -17.56 -16.84 28.15
C ARG A 255 -18.55 -15.88 27.50
N LYS A 256 -19.55 -15.45 28.25
CA LYS A 256 -20.56 -14.50 27.78
C LYS A 256 -19.89 -13.20 27.30
N MET A 257 -19.04 -12.61 28.14
CA MET A 257 -18.34 -11.38 27.80
C MET A 257 -17.39 -11.54 26.62
N PHE A 258 -16.65 -12.65 26.55
CA PHE A 258 -15.80 -12.94 25.41
C PHE A 258 -16.60 -12.94 24.09
N GLN A 259 -17.78 -13.57 24.08
CA GLN A 259 -18.67 -13.56 22.92
C GLN A 259 -19.25 -12.18 22.62
N GLU A 260 -19.59 -11.39 23.65
CA GLU A 260 -20.08 -10.01 23.49
C GLU A 260 -19.01 -9.08 22.89
N ILE A 261 -17.75 -9.16 23.34
CA ILE A 261 -16.63 -8.41 22.75
C ILE A 261 -16.45 -8.81 21.28
N LEU A 262 -16.46 -10.12 20.97
CA LEU A 262 -16.38 -10.59 19.58
C LEU A 262 -17.56 -10.08 18.75
N ALA A 263 -18.77 -10.02 19.30
CA ALA A 263 -19.92 -9.48 18.60
C ALA A 263 -19.77 -7.96 18.35
N ALA A 264 -19.29 -7.21 19.34
CA ALA A 264 -19.04 -5.77 19.24
C ALA A 264 -17.99 -5.41 18.18
N LEU A 265 -16.94 -6.23 18.03
CA LEU A 265 -15.92 -6.08 16.97
C LEU A 265 -16.46 -6.37 15.56
N GLY A 266 -17.57 -7.11 15.44
CA GLY A 266 -18.19 -7.42 14.16
C GLY A 266 -17.47 -8.50 13.33
N THR A 267 -18.06 -8.87 12.19
CA THR A 267 -17.59 -9.98 11.35
C THR A 267 -16.39 -9.64 10.46
N GLY A 268 -16.20 -8.36 10.16
CA GLY A 268 -15.08 -7.86 9.34
C GLY A 268 -13.76 -7.68 10.10
N ASP A 269 -13.76 -7.83 11.42
CA ASP A 269 -12.56 -7.65 12.23
C ASP A 269 -11.69 -8.92 12.27
N ALA A 270 -10.40 -8.75 11.97
CA ALA A 270 -9.44 -9.84 11.86
C ALA A 270 -9.13 -10.50 13.23
N LEU A 271 -9.04 -9.69 14.29
CA LEU A 271 -8.82 -10.15 15.66
C LEU A 271 -10.02 -10.98 16.13
N ALA A 272 -11.24 -10.49 15.89
CA ALA A 272 -12.46 -11.22 16.19
C ALA A 272 -12.54 -12.53 15.39
N SER A 273 -12.15 -12.54 14.11
CA SER A 273 -12.11 -13.75 13.28
C SER A 273 -11.10 -14.80 13.78
N LYS A 274 -9.92 -14.38 14.27
CA LYS A 274 -8.93 -15.25 14.93
C LYS A 274 -9.55 -15.91 16.16
N TYR A 275 -10.10 -15.13 17.08
CA TYR A 275 -10.62 -15.63 18.34
C TYR A 275 -11.93 -16.43 18.21
N ARG A 276 -12.79 -16.13 17.22
CA ARG A 276 -13.97 -16.98 16.90
C ARG A 276 -13.57 -18.39 16.51
N ARG A 277 -12.55 -18.53 15.65
CA ARG A 277 -12.03 -19.85 15.25
C ARG A 277 -11.45 -20.61 16.43
N GLN A 278 -10.67 -19.94 17.28
CA GLN A 278 -10.10 -20.52 18.48
C GLN A 278 -11.17 -20.96 19.50
N LEU A 279 -12.20 -20.14 19.72
CA LEU A 279 -13.31 -20.50 20.60
C LEU A 279 -14.09 -21.69 20.05
N TYR A 280 -14.35 -21.74 18.75
CA TYR A 280 -15.02 -22.88 18.13
C TYR A 280 -14.24 -24.18 18.38
N SER A 281 -12.92 -24.18 18.16
CA SER A 281 -12.05 -25.34 18.42
C SER A 281 -11.93 -25.73 19.90
N LEU A 282 -12.26 -24.83 20.82
CA LEU A 282 -12.25 -25.11 22.25
C LEU A 282 -13.56 -25.75 22.73
N LEU A 283 -14.67 -25.47 22.03
CA LEU A 283 -16.02 -25.91 22.41
C LEU A 283 -16.43 -27.26 21.80
N TYR A 284 -15.80 -27.66 20.69
CA TYR A 284 -16.13 -28.84 19.89
C TYR A 284 -14.88 -29.62 19.53
#